data_AF-A0A929TJT2-F1
#
_entry.id   AF-A0A929TJT2-F1
#
_cell.length_a   1.000
_cell.length_b   1.000
_cell.length_c   1.000
_cell.angle_alpha   90.00
_cell.angle_beta   90.00
_cell.angle_gamma   90.00
#
_symmetry.space_group_name_H-M   'P 1'
#
loop_
_entity.id
_entity.type
_entity.pdbx_description
1 polymer ?
#
loop_
_entity_poly.entity_id
_entity_poly.type
_entity_poly.pdbx_seq_one_letter_code
_entity_poly.pdbx_strand_id
1 'polypeptide(L)'
;MTESYLDMLSRSLDRKLEILKQIEQENRKQTDLLDFPVQGAEFSGKWEETFDQTVEAKGRMIEELTRLNDGFDLLFSKVQVELTLQKEKYRTQLARLQDQIREVTEMSNRIQVQEQRNKALVDQYFSEERTRIKVGKRSTATAMKYYQTMNRTQFVPSQAVDENR
;
A
#
# COMPACT_ATOMS: atom_id res chain seq x y z
N MET A 1 -6.40 -31.46 -4.22
CA MET A 1 -5.66 -30.56 -3.32
C MET A 1 -5.22 -29.28 -4.04
N THR A 2 -4.58 -29.40 -5.20
CA THR A 2 -4.00 -28.27 -5.96
C THR A 2 -5.02 -27.25 -6.44
N GLU A 3 -6.22 -27.67 -6.84
CA GLU A 3 -7.33 -26.74 -7.15
C GLU A 3 -7.77 -25.92 -5.93
N SER A 4 -7.78 -26.51 -4.74
CA SER A 4 -8.11 -25.78 -3.51
C SER A 4 -7.03 -24.76 -3.14
N TYR A 5 -5.76 -25.09 -3.40
CA TYR A 5 -4.66 -24.14 -3.21
C TYR A 5 -4.67 -23.01 -4.24
N LEU A 6 -5.02 -23.28 -5.50
CA LEU A 6 -5.21 -22.25 -6.52
C LEU A 6 -6.36 -21.30 -6.17
N ASP A 7 -7.47 -21.82 -5.65
CA ASP A 7 -8.58 -20.99 -5.17
C ASP A 7 -8.15 -20.09 -4.00
N MET A 8 -7.38 -20.63 -3.05
CA MET A 8 -6.81 -19.85 -1.95
C MET A 8 -5.84 -18.76 -2.44
N LEU A 9 -4.99 -19.05 -3.44
CA LEU A 9 -4.11 -18.05 -4.06
C LEU A 9 -4.92 -16.93 -4.72
N SER A 10 -5.98 -17.28 -5.46
CA SER A 10 -6.89 -16.31 -6.08
C SER A 10 -7.52 -15.41 -5.02
N ARG A 11 -8.07 -15.98 -3.94
CA ARG A 11 -8.67 -15.19 -2.84
C ARG A 11 -7.64 -14.29 -2.15
N SER A 12 -6.40 -14.74 -2.01
CA SER A 12 -5.32 -13.92 -1.46
C SER A 12 -5.05 -12.69 -2.34
N LEU A 13 -5.00 -12.86 -3.67
CA LEU A 13 -4.83 -11.73 -4.60
C LEU A 13 -6.03 -10.78 -4.59
N ASP A 14 -7.26 -11.31 -4.59
CA ASP A 14 -8.48 -10.49 -4.47
C ASP A 14 -8.45 -9.64 -3.18
N ARG A 15 -8.04 -10.25 -2.06
CA ARG A 15 -7.90 -9.53 -0.79
C ARG A 15 -6.80 -8.47 -0.82
N LYS A 16 -5.65 -8.76 -1.44
CA LYS A 16 -4.58 -7.74 -1.62
C LYS A 16 -5.12 -6.56 -2.42
N LEU A 17 -5.86 -6.80 -3.50
CA LEU A 17 -6.44 -5.73 -4.32
C LEU A 17 -7.43 -4.86 -3.53
N GLU A 18 -8.27 -5.46 -2.67
CA GLU A 18 -9.16 -4.71 -1.78
C GLU A 18 -8.39 -3.80 -0.83
N ILE A 19 -7.33 -4.30 -0.20
CA ILE A 19 -6.51 -3.51 0.73
C ILE A 19 -5.79 -2.38 -0.01
N LEU A 20 -5.25 -2.65 -1.19
CA LEU A 20 -4.61 -1.63 -2.02
C LEU A 20 -5.60 -0.52 -2.40
N LYS A 21 -6.85 -0.87 -2.77
CA LYS A 21 -7.92 0.13 -3.00
C LYS A 21 -8.20 0.99 -1.76
N GLN A 22 -8.11 0.43 -0.55
CA GLN A 22 -8.27 1.20 0.69
C GLN A 22 -7.07 2.12 0.94
N ILE A 23 -5.83 1.64 0.72
CA ILE A 23 -4.62 2.47 0.81
C ILE A 23 -4.70 3.64 -0.17
N GLU A 24 -5.18 3.41 -1.40
CA GLU A 24 -5.39 4.49 -2.37
C GLU A 24 -6.36 5.56 -1.85
N GLN A 25 -7.45 5.16 -1.19
CA GLN A 25 -8.40 6.10 -0.59
C GLN A 25 -7.76 6.90 0.54
N GLU A 26 -6.98 6.26 1.41
CA GLU A 26 -6.23 6.96 2.46
C GLU A 26 -5.18 7.92 1.87
N ASN A 27 -4.53 7.56 0.76
CA ASN A 27 -3.63 8.46 0.05
C ASN A 27 -4.35 9.69 -0.47
N ARG A 28 -5.53 9.54 -1.07
CA ARG A 28 -6.33 10.69 -1.53
C ARG A 28 -6.76 11.58 -0.37
N LYS A 29 -7.22 10.99 0.75
CA LYS A 29 -7.55 11.76 1.96
C LYS A 29 -6.35 12.57 2.46
N GLN A 30 -5.15 11.98 2.48
CA GLN A 30 -3.92 12.70 2.82
C GLN A 30 -3.65 13.85 1.84
N THR A 31 -3.84 13.64 0.54
CA THR A 31 -3.73 14.72 -0.46
C THR A 31 -4.71 15.84 -0.15
N ASP A 32 -6.00 15.53 0.00
CA ASP A 32 -7.06 16.52 0.22
C ASP A 32 -6.86 17.33 1.52
N LEU A 33 -6.33 16.66 2.57
CA LEU A 33 -5.99 17.30 3.84
C LEU A 33 -4.83 18.31 3.70
N LEU A 34 -3.90 18.07 2.78
CA LEU A 34 -2.70 18.89 2.58
C LEU A 34 -2.86 19.92 1.46
N ASP A 35 -3.73 19.68 0.48
CA ASP A 35 -3.99 20.55 -0.68
C ASP A 35 -4.97 21.69 -0.34
N PHE A 36 -5.78 21.53 0.73
CA PHE A 36 -6.58 22.64 1.25
C PHE A 36 -5.65 23.74 1.79
N PRO A 37 -5.82 25.01 1.37
CA PRO A 37 -4.93 26.09 1.75
C PRO A 37 -4.93 26.26 3.27
N VAL A 38 -3.79 25.96 3.87
CA VAL A 38 -3.45 26.22 5.28
C VAL A 38 -3.32 27.73 5.50
N GLN A 39 -4.44 28.44 5.35
CA GLN A 39 -4.54 29.90 5.56
C GLN A 39 -5.57 30.28 6.63
N GLY A 40 -6.28 29.31 7.24
CA GLY A 40 -7.17 29.58 8.36
C GLY A 40 -6.54 29.18 9.69
N ALA A 41 -6.29 30.14 10.58
CA ALA A 41 -5.76 29.95 11.94
C ALA A 41 -6.62 29.03 12.84
N GLU A 42 -7.80 28.59 12.40
CA GLU A 42 -8.71 27.72 13.15
C GLU A 42 -8.44 26.21 12.97
N PHE A 43 -7.55 25.81 12.07
CA PHE A 43 -7.41 24.40 11.72
C PHE A 43 -6.36 23.62 12.54
N SER A 44 -5.45 24.28 13.27
CA SER A 44 -4.14 23.72 13.68
C SER A 44 -4.11 22.53 14.65
N GLY A 45 -5.25 21.97 15.09
CA GLY A 45 -5.27 20.78 15.96
C GLY A 45 -5.96 19.55 15.37
N LYS A 46 -7.03 19.75 14.58
CA LYS A 46 -7.92 18.66 14.14
C LYS A 46 -7.44 17.95 12.87
N TRP A 47 -6.75 18.69 12.01
CA TRP A 47 -6.18 18.10 10.79
C TRP A 47 -5.01 17.17 11.11
N GLU A 48 -4.13 17.53 12.06
CA GLU A 48 -3.00 16.69 12.49
C GLU A 48 -3.49 15.34 13.00
N GLU A 49 -4.54 15.34 13.81
CA GLU A 49 -5.13 14.11 14.33
C GLU A 49 -5.76 13.27 13.21
N THR A 50 -6.46 13.91 12.27
CA THR A 50 -7.04 13.21 11.11
C THR A 50 -5.93 12.61 10.24
N PHE A 51 -4.84 13.36 10.01
CA PHE A 51 -3.69 12.91 9.27
C PHE A 51 -2.98 11.75 9.96
N ASP A 52 -2.70 11.85 11.27
CA ASP A 52 -2.15 10.75 12.08
C ASP A 52 -3.00 9.47 11.95
N GLN A 53 -4.34 9.59 12.01
CA GLN A 53 -5.24 8.45 11.83
C GLN A 53 -5.09 7.78 10.46
N THR A 54 -4.94 8.56 9.38
CA THR A 54 -4.68 8.00 8.04
C THR A 54 -3.35 7.25 7.97
N VAL A 55 -2.30 7.78 8.63
CA VAL A 55 -0.97 7.16 8.69
C VAL A 55 -1.02 5.82 9.44
N GLU A 56 -1.70 5.78 10.58
CA GLU A 56 -1.87 4.56 11.38
C GLU A 56 -2.73 3.53 10.65
N ALA A 57 -3.80 3.96 9.95
CA ALA A 57 -4.65 3.08 9.14
C ALA A 57 -3.84 2.43 8.01
N LYS A 58 -3.06 3.21 7.26
CA LYS A 58 -2.14 2.69 6.23
C LYS A 58 -1.12 1.72 6.81
N GLY A 59 -0.55 2.02 7.98
CA GLY A 59 0.39 1.12 8.67
C GLY A 59 -0.19 -0.28 8.87
N ARG A 60 -1.42 -0.36 9.38
CA ARG A 60 -2.13 -1.65 9.57
C ARG A 60 -2.42 -2.37 8.25
N MET A 61 -2.81 -1.63 7.21
CA MET A 61 -3.07 -2.20 5.88
C MET A 61 -1.79 -2.76 5.25
N ILE A 62 -0.65 -2.08 5.41
CA ILE A 62 0.65 -2.54 4.93
C ILE A 62 1.06 -3.83 5.66
N GLU A 63 0.88 -3.89 6.98
CA GLU A 63 1.15 -5.12 7.74
C GLU A 63 0.26 -6.29 7.28
N GLU A 64 -1.01 -6.03 6.96
CA GLU A 64 -1.90 -7.04 6.38
C GLU A 64 -1.42 -7.51 5.00
N LEU A 65 -1.00 -6.58 4.12
CA LEU A 65 -0.42 -6.92 2.81
C LEU A 65 0.84 -7.76 2.94
N THR A 66 1.74 -7.44 3.86
CA THR A 66 2.95 -8.24 4.12
C THR A 66 2.58 -9.68 4.51
N ARG A 67 1.64 -9.85 5.45
CA ARG A 67 1.17 -11.19 5.85
C ARG A 67 0.54 -11.96 4.70
N LEU A 68 -0.23 -11.28 3.84
CA LEU A 68 -0.84 -11.90 2.66
C LEU A 68 0.21 -12.29 1.61
N ASN A 69 1.27 -11.50 1.44
CA ASN A 69 2.42 -11.87 0.59
C ASN A 69 3.12 -13.12 1.13
N ASP A 70 3.48 -13.14 2.41
CA ASP A 70 4.15 -14.29 3.03
C ASP A 70 3.31 -15.58 2.91
N GLY A 71 2.00 -15.47 3.17
CA GLY A 71 1.07 -16.59 3.02
C GLY A 71 0.89 -17.04 1.56
N PHE A 72 0.89 -16.09 0.62
CA PHE A 72 0.83 -16.39 -0.81
C PHE A 72 2.08 -17.15 -1.26
N ASP A 73 3.27 -16.70 -0.89
CA ASP A 73 4.53 -17.31 -1.30
C ASP A 73 4.67 -18.74 -0.74
N LEU A 74 4.29 -18.94 0.52
CA LEU A 74 4.25 -20.26 1.15
C LEU A 74 3.27 -21.21 0.45
N LEU A 75 2.13 -20.71 0.01
CA LEU A 75 1.12 -21.50 -0.67
C LEU A 75 1.53 -21.82 -2.11
N PHE A 76 2.05 -20.83 -2.83
CA PHE A 76 2.55 -20.98 -4.20
C PHE A 76 3.70 -22.00 -4.25
N SER A 77 4.60 -21.98 -3.27
CA SER A 77 5.74 -22.89 -3.24
C SER A 77 5.33 -24.38 -3.14
N LYS A 78 4.14 -24.67 -2.61
CA LYS A 78 3.56 -26.02 -2.52
C LYS A 78 2.93 -26.50 -3.83
N VAL A 79 2.49 -25.59 -4.69
CA VAL A 79 1.78 -25.94 -5.94
C VAL A 79 2.64 -25.76 -7.20
N GLN A 80 3.71 -24.95 -7.14
CA GLN A 80 4.54 -24.60 -8.31
C GLN A 80 5.02 -25.81 -9.12
N VAL A 81 5.40 -26.90 -8.45
CA VAL A 81 5.94 -28.11 -9.11
C VAL A 81 4.83 -28.80 -9.91
N GLU A 82 3.66 -28.99 -9.31
CA GLU A 82 2.52 -29.63 -9.97
C GLU A 82 1.96 -28.76 -11.10
N LEU A 83 1.91 -27.44 -10.91
CA LEU A 83 1.49 -26.50 -11.95
C LEU A 83 2.41 -26.56 -13.17
N THR A 84 3.71 -26.78 -12.96
CA THR A 84 4.68 -26.91 -14.06
C THR A 84 4.54 -28.24 -14.81
N LEU A 85 4.24 -29.32 -14.09
CA LEU A 85 4.06 -30.66 -14.68
C LEU A 85 2.71 -30.84 -15.37
N GLN A 86 1.66 -30.15 -14.93
CA GLN A 86 0.28 -30.28 -15.43
C GLN A 86 -0.28 -28.94 -15.94
N LYS A 87 0.53 -28.16 -16.66
CA LYS A 87 0.16 -26.81 -17.15
C LYS A 87 -1.18 -26.75 -17.87
N GLU A 88 -1.44 -27.68 -18.79
CA GLU A 88 -2.68 -27.69 -19.58
C GLU A 88 -3.94 -27.86 -18.73
N LYS A 89 -3.84 -28.65 -17.64
CA LYS A 89 -4.97 -28.89 -16.73
C LYS A 89 -5.37 -27.63 -15.96
N TYR A 90 -4.41 -26.78 -15.63
CA TYR A 90 -4.59 -25.59 -14.79
C TYR A 90 -4.55 -24.28 -15.58
N ARG A 91 -4.57 -24.34 -16.90
CA ARG A 91 -4.37 -23.20 -17.80
C ARG A 91 -5.31 -22.02 -17.49
N THR A 92 -6.59 -22.29 -17.30
CA THR A 92 -7.60 -21.25 -17.03
C THR A 92 -7.36 -20.58 -15.66
N GLN A 93 -7.04 -21.37 -14.63
CA GLN A 93 -6.76 -20.87 -13.29
C GLN A 93 -5.46 -20.06 -13.26
N LEU A 94 -4.43 -20.52 -13.98
CA LEU A 94 -3.15 -19.81 -14.11
C LEU A 94 -3.34 -18.47 -14.82
N ALA A 95 -4.12 -18.42 -15.91
CA ALA A 95 -4.42 -17.17 -16.60
C ALA A 95 -5.12 -16.17 -15.67
N ARG A 96 -6.11 -16.62 -14.89
CA ARG A 96 -6.79 -15.78 -13.90
C ARG A 96 -5.82 -15.23 -12.84
N LEU A 97 -4.95 -16.08 -12.28
CA LEU A 97 -3.96 -15.66 -11.28
C LEU A 97 -3.00 -14.62 -11.88
N GLN A 98 -2.56 -14.80 -13.13
CA GLN A 98 -1.70 -13.84 -13.82
C GLN A 98 -2.39 -12.48 -13.99
N ASP A 99 -3.66 -12.47 -14.38
CA ASP A 99 -4.42 -11.22 -14.52
C ASP A 99 -4.60 -10.51 -13.17
N GLN A 100 -4.91 -11.25 -12.10
CA GLN A 100 -5.01 -10.69 -10.75
C GLN A 100 -3.67 -10.13 -10.26
N ILE A 101 -2.54 -10.79 -10.55
CA ILE A 101 -1.20 -10.29 -10.23
C ILE A 101 -0.91 -8.98 -10.97
N ARG A 102 -1.31 -8.89 -12.24
CA ARG A 102 -1.18 -7.64 -13.03
C ARG A 102 -1.98 -6.51 -12.39
N GLU A 103 -3.24 -6.74 -12.06
CA GLU A 103 -4.09 -5.73 -11.40
C GLU A 103 -3.51 -5.26 -10.06
N VAL A 104 -3.02 -6.18 -9.22
CA VAL A 104 -2.36 -5.88 -7.95
C VAL A 104 -1.09 -5.04 -8.17
N THR A 105 -0.32 -5.35 -9.21
CA THR A 105 0.92 -4.63 -9.56
C THR A 105 0.63 -3.22 -10.06
N GLU A 106 -0.32 -3.07 -10.98
CA GLU A 106 -0.75 -1.77 -11.50
C GLU A 106 -1.28 -0.86 -10.39
N MET A 107 -2.09 -1.42 -9.48
CA MET A 107 -2.60 -0.69 -8.32
C MET A 107 -1.47 -0.23 -7.40
N SER A 108 -0.52 -1.13 -7.10
CA SER A 108 0.66 -0.80 -6.28
C SER A 108 1.48 0.34 -6.88
N ASN A 109 1.73 0.31 -8.19
CA ASN A 109 2.43 1.37 -8.91
C ASN A 109 1.68 2.71 -8.82
N ARG A 110 0.35 2.70 -8.98
CA ARG A 110 -0.48 3.90 -8.84
C ARG A 110 -0.39 4.50 -7.44
N ILE A 111 -0.44 3.66 -6.40
CA ILE A 111 -0.30 4.07 -5.00
C ILE A 111 1.08 4.68 -4.76
N GLN A 112 2.15 4.09 -5.31
CA GLN A 112 3.51 4.63 -5.16
C GLN A 112 3.64 6.04 -5.76
N VAL A 113 3.05 6.29 -6.93
CA VAL A 113 3.03 7.62 -7.54
C VAL A 113 2.25 8.62 -6.67
N GLN A 114 1.10 8.22 -6.12
CA GLN A 114 0.34 9.07 -5.18
C GLN A 114 1.12 9.35 -3.91
N GLU A 115 1.83 8.35 -3.37
CA GLU A 115 2.64 8.50 -2.16
C GLU A 115 3.78 9.50 -2.37
N GLN A 116 4.44 9.48 -3.53
CA GLN A 116 5.48 10.46 -3.87
C GLN A 116 4.93 11.89 -3.90
N ARG A 117 3.71 12.08 -4.40
CA ARG A 117 3.04 13.39 -4.39
C ARG A 117 2.70 13.83 -2.96
N ASN A 118 2.11 12.93 -2.17
CA ASN A 118 1.80 13.21 -0.77
C ASN A 118 3.06 13.56 0.02
N LYS A 119 4.17 12.86 -0.22
CA LYS A 119 5.45 13.18 0.41
C LYS A 119 5.88 14.61 0.13
N ALA A 120 5.76 15.07 -1.12
CA ALA A 120 6.12 16.45 -1.49
C ALA A 120 5.24 17.48 -0.76
N LEU A 121 3.93 17.23 -0.65
CA LEU A 121 3.00 18.09 0.10
C LEU A 121 3.32 18.11 1.59
N VAL A 122 3.62 16.95 2.17
CA VAL A 122 4.04 16.80 3.57
C VAL A 122 5.35 17.55 3.84
N ASP A 123 6.34 17.39 2.96
CA ASP A 123 7.63 18.09 3.04
C ASP A 123 7.44 19.61 3.03
N GLN A 124 6.63 20.11 2.10
CA GLN A 124 6.30 21.53 1.99
C GLN A 124 5.61 22.04 3.26
N TYR A 125 4.56 21.36 3.71
CA TYR A 125 3.79 21.72 4.90
C TYR A 125 4.70 21.87 6.14
N PHE A 126 5.46 20.82 6.45
CA PHE A 126 6.33 20.83 7.64
C PHE A 126 7.50 21.79 7.49
N SER A 127 7.95 22.10 6.28
CA SER A 127 8.95 23.13 6.04
C SER A 127 8.41 24.53 6.36
N GLU A 128 7.19 24.84 5.90
CA GLU A 128 6.54 26.13 6.19
C GLU A 128 6.13 26.27 7.67
N GLU A 129 5.74 25.19 8.32
CA GLU A 129 5.40 25.22 9.76
C GLU A 129 6.65 25.46 10.62
N ARG A 130 7.80 24.85 10.24
CA ARG A 130 9.10 25.09 10.89
C ARG A 130 9.56 26.54 10.80
N THR A 131 9.22 27.26 9.74
CA THR A 131 9.59 28.68 9.58
C THR A 131 8.59 29.62 10.24
N ARG A 132 7.32 29.23 10.39
CA ARG A 132 6.26 30.03 11.04
C ARG A 132 6.32 30.04 12.57
N ILE A 133 6.71 28.95 13.25
CA ILE A 133 6.71 28.84 14.72
C ILE A 133 7.93 28.06 15.25
N LYS A 134 8.56 28.50 16.36
CA LYS A 134 9.50 27.69 17.16
C LYS A 134 8.79 26.39 17.59
N VAL A 135 8.99 25.32 16.83
CA VAL A 135 8.14 24.11 16.82
C VAL A 135 7.95 23.44 18.18
N GLY A 136 6.69 23.07 18.49
CA GLY A 136 6.32 22.18 19.58
C GLY A 136 6.47 20.69 19.21
N LYS A 137 6.72 19.83 20.20
CA LYS A 137 7.08 18.39 20.04
C LYS A 137 6.10 17.52 19.21
N ARG A 138 4.85 17.97 18.98
CA ARG A 138 3.78 17.17 18.35
C ARG A 138 3.91 17.11 16.82
N SER A 139 4.08 18.25 16.15
CA SER A 139 4.27 18.34 14.69
C SER A 139 5.46 17.50 14.20
N THR A 140 6.56 17.47 14.96
CA THR A 140 7.73 16.62 14.67
C THR A 140 7.43 15.12 14.76
N ALA A 141 6.55 14.70 15.67
CA ALA A 141 6.21 13.29 15.86
C ALA A 141 5.32 12.76 14.72
N THR A 142 4.35 13.55 14.27
CA THR A 142 3.47 13.22 13.13
C THR A 142 4.28 13.05 11.84
N ALA A 143 5.20 13.96 11.55
CA ALA A 143 6.10 13.84 10.40
C ALA A 143 6.93 12.53 10.44
N MET A 144 7.49 12.19 11.62
CA MET A 144 8.25 10.95 11.78
C MET A 144 7.41 9.70 11.52
N LYS A 145 6.18 9.64 12.04
CA LYS A 145 5.26 8.52 11.79
C LYS A 145 4.94 8.38 10.31
N TYR A 146 4.67 9.49 9.63
CA TYR A 146 4.41 9.49 8.19
C TYR A 146 5.56 8.87 7.41
N TYR A 147 6.80 9.33 7.63
CA TYR A 147 7.96 8.79 6.91
C TYR A 147 8.22 7.31 7.22
N GLN A 148 7.95 6.86 8.45
CA GLN A 148 8.06 5.44 8.80
C GLN A 148 7.06 4.59 8.02
N THR A 149 5.80 5.01 7.95
CA THR A 149 4.77 4.30 7.18
C THR A 149 5.08 4.34 5.68
N MET A 150 5.50 5.50 5.15
CA MET A 150 5.87 5.67 3.75
C MET A 150 7.00 4.73 3.32
N ASN A 151 8.06 4.62 4.14
CA ASN A 151 9.17 3.71 3.85
C ASN A 151 8.74 2.24 3.85
N ARG A 152 7.74 1.86 4.67
CA ARG A 152 7.16 0.51 4.65
C ARG A 152 6.32 0.27 3.41
N THR A 153 5.61 1.28 2.89
CA THR A 153 4.87 1.19 1.62
C THR A 153 5.80 0.90 0.45
N GLN A 154 7.01 1.46 0.43
CA GLN A 154 8.02 1.19 -0.61
C GLN A 154 8.57 -0.25 -0.56
N PHE A 155 8.46 -0.92 0.59
CA PHE A 155 8.98 -2.27 0.80
C PHE A 155 7.96 -3.37 0.54
N VAL A 156 6.71 -3.06 0.14
CA VAL A 156 5.79 -4.10 -0.35
C VAL A 156 6.26 -4.46 -1.76
N PRO A 157 6.95 -5.60 -1.96
CA PRO A 157 7.49 -5.90 -3.26
C PRO A 157 6.33 -6.14 -4.21
N SER A 158 6.34 -5.41 -5.33
CA SER A 158 5.53 -5.77 -6.50
C SER A 158 5.83 -7.24 -6.80
N GLN A 159 4.83 -8.10 -6.74
CA GLN A 159 4.94 -9.49 -7.18
C GLN A 159 4.99 -9.53 -8.71
N ALA A 160 5.95 -8.82 -9.29
CA ALA A 160 6.32 -9.01 -10.68
C ALA A 160 6.94 -10.40 -10.75
N VAL A 161 6.16 -11.36 -11.27
CA VAL A 161 6.70 -12.64 -11.69
C VAL A 161 7.76 -12.31 -12.73
N ASP A 162 9.01 -12.70 -12.46
CA ASP A 162 10.10 -12.61 -13.41
C ASP A 162 9.68 -13.41 -14.66
N GLU A 163 9.24 -12.72 -15.71
CA GLU A 163 8.85 -13.34 -16.98
C GLU A 163 10.07 -13.86 -17.78
N ASN A 164 11.28 -13.84 -17.21
CA ASN A 164 12.49 -14.37 -17.85
C ASN A 164 13.07 -15.59 -17.12
N ARG A 165 12.50 -16.78 -17.37
CA ARG A 165 13.29 -18.01 -17.57
C ARG A 165 12.48 -19.22 -18.05
#